data_AF-A0A9E2UK33-F1
#
_entry.id   AF-A0A9E2UK33-F1
#
_cell.length_a   1.000
_cell.length_b   1.000
_cell.length_c   1.000
_cell.angle_alpha   90.00
_cell.angle_beta   90.00
_cell.angle_gamma   90.00
#
_symmetry.space_group_name_H-M   'P 1'
#
loop_
_entity.id
_entity.type
_entity.pdbx_description
1 polymer ?
#
loop_
_entity_poly.entity_id
_entity_poly.type
_entity_poly.pdbx_seq_one_letter_code
_entity_poly.pdbx_strand_id
1 'polypeptide(L)'
;MAGLLALAIVLLLAVNLAVFVLIQRTADFNDTVEEAQEVRLLSRELLTRLVDAETGQRGFLLTARPEYLSIHTEAVRALPEMMQELGRLTGGDPDLAPRVKRIEELSAERL
;
A
#
# COMPACT_ATOMS: atom_id res chain seq x y z
N MET A 1 -50.84 18.18 -21.86
CA MET A 1 -49.91 17.09 -22.23
C MET A 1 -48.46 17.56 -22.30
N ALA A 2 -48.12 18.65 -23.00
CA ALA A 2 -46.74 19.14 -23.12
C ALA A 2 -46.02 19.44 -21.78
N GLY A 3 -46.70 20.07 -20.81
CA GLY A 3 -46.08 20.37 -19.50
C GLY A 3 -45.74 19.14 -18.66
N LEU A 4 -46.49 18.05 -18.82
CA LEU A 4 -46.26 16.79 -18.10
C LEU A 4 -45.04 16.05 -18.68
N LEU A 5 -44.87 16.10 -20.01
CA LEU A 5 -43.68 15.59 -20.70
C LEU A 5 -42.43 16.38 -20.33
N ALA A 6 -42.51 17.71 -20.29
CA ALA A 6 -41.38 18.55 -19.88
C ALA A 6 -40.94 18.27 -18.43
N LEU A 7 -41.91 18.12 -17.52
CA LEU A 7 -41.64 17.74 -16.13
C LEU A 7 -40.97 16.37 -16.02
N ALA A 8 -41.45 15.38 -16.78
CA ALA A 8 -40.86 14.04 -16.80
C ALA A 8 -39.41 14.05 -17.30
N ILE A 9 -39.09 14.85 -18.33
CA ILE A 9 -37.73 15.01 -18.86
C ILE A 9 -36.81 15.65 -17.82
N VAL A 10 -37.27 16.72 -17.14
CA VAL A 10 -36.48 17.40 -16.11
C VAL A 10 -36.20 16.47 -14.93
N LEU A 11 -37.21 15.71 -14.48
CA LEU A 11 -37.02 14.71 -13.42
C LEU A 11 -36.03 13.61 -13.85
N LEU A 12 -36.12 13.12 -15.08
CA LEU A 12 -35.21 12.11 -15.61
C LEU A 12 -33.76 12.63 -15.66
N LEU A 13 -33.56 13.87 -16.11
CA LEU A 13 -32.24 14.51 -16.12
C LEU A 13 -31.68 14.69 -14.71
N ALA A 14 -32.51 15.12 -13.76
CA ALA A 14 -32.12 15.28 -12.36
C ALA A 14 -31.67 13.95 -11.74
N VAL A 15 -32.41 12.86 -12.00
CA VAL A 15 -32.03 11.51 -11.53
C VAL A 15 -30.71 11.06 -12.16
N ASN A 16 -30.53 11.24 -13.47
CA ASN A 16 -29.28 10.87 -14.13
C ASN A 16 -28.08 11.65 -13.57
N LEU A 17 -28.25 12.95 -13.33
CA LEU A 17 -27.20 13.77 -12.71
C LEU A 17 -26.88 13.32 -11.29
N ALA A 18 -27.90 13.03 -10.47
CA ALA A 18 -27.71 12.55 -9.10
C ALA A 18 -26.98 11.19 -9.08
N VAL A 19 -27.37 10.26 -9.96
CA VAL A 19 -26.71 8.97 -10.12
C VAL A 19 -25.25 9.16 -10.57
N PHE A 20 -25.00 10.04 -11.54
CA PHE A 20 -23.64 10.32 -12.01
C PHE A 20 -22.73 10.86 -10.88
N VAL A 21 -23.23 11.80 -10.08
CA VAL A 21 -22.48 12.34 -8.92
C VAL A 21 -22.24 11.26 -7.87
N LEU A 22 -23.22 10.38 -7.62
CA LEU A 22 -23.06 9.30 -6.65
C LEU A 22 -22.01 8.27 -7.11
N ILE A 23 -22.02 7.91 -8.40
CA ILE A 23 -21.05 6.99 -8.99
C ILE A 23 -19.63 7.57 -8.88
N GLN A 24 -19.43 8.85 -9.18
CA GLN A 24 -18.11 9.49 -9.05
C GLN A 24 -17.60 9.45 -7.60
N ARG A 25 -18.44 9.79 -6.62
CA ARG A 25 -18.05 9.72 -5.21
C ARG A 25 -17.73 8.32 -4.73
N THR A 26 -18.45 7.31 -5.25
CA THR A 26 -18.17 5.90 -4.93
C THR A 26 -16.89 5.41 -5.58
N ALA A 27 -16.58 5.86 -6.80
CA ALA A 27 -15.32 5.53 -7.48
C ALA A 27 -14.11 6.09 -6.72
N ASP A 28 -14.12 7.38 -6.37
CA ASP A 28 -13.01 8.02 -5.64
C ASP A 28 -12.76 7.37 -4.26
N PHE A 29 -13.83 6.91 -3.59
CA PHE A 29 -13.72 6.21 -2.31
C PHE A 29 -13.10 4.80 -2.48
N ASN A 30 -13.44 4.09 -3.55
CA ASN A 30 -12.89 2.76 -3.79
C ASN A 30 -11.38 2.82 -4.10
N ASP A 31 -10.95 3.80 -4.91
CA ASP A 31 -9.54 3.96 -5.27
C ASP A 31 -8.66 4.21 -4.03
N THR A 32 -9.14 5.06 -3.11
CA THR A 32 -8.43 5.34 -1.84
C THR A 32 -8.34 4.10 -0.94
N VAL A 33 -9.37 3.25 -0.94
CA VAL A 33 -9.38 2.01 -0.13
C VAL A 33 -8.43 0.98 -0.73
N GLU A 34 -8.35 0.86 -2.04
CA GLU A 34 -7.44 -0.06 -2.74
C GLU A 34 -5.98 0.32 -2.47
N GLU A 35 -5.61 1.59 -2.65
CA GLU A 35 -4.26 2.09 -2.34
C GLU A 35 -3.87 1.82 -0.87
N ALA A 36 -4.78 2.11 0.07
CA ALA A 36 -4.54 1.86 1.50
C ALA A 36 -4.37 0.37 1.82
N GLN A 37 -5.08 -0.52 1.10
CA GLN A 37 -4.90 -1.96 1.24
C GLN A 37 -3.55 -2.42 0.67
N GLU A 38 -3.14 -1.89 -0.47
CA GLU A 38 -1.86 -2.20 -1.10
C GLU A 38 -0.68 -1.79 -0.21
N VAL A 39 -0.68 -0.54 0.28
CA VAL A 39 0.31 -0.04 1.24
C VAL A 39 0.37 -0.93 2.49
N ARG A 40 -0.79 -1.35 3.01
CA ARG A 40 -0.86 -2.22 4.20
C ARG A 40 -0.28 -3.61 3.95
N LEU A 41 -0.56 -4.21 2.80
CA LEU A 41 -0.04 -5.53 2.43
C LEU A 41 1.47 -5.48 2.24
N LEU A 42 1.96 -4.49 1.49
CA LEU A 42 3.39 -4.30 1.24
C LEU A 42 4.16 -4.03 2.54
N SER A 43 3.61 -3.20 3.43
CA SER A 43 4.20 -2.91 4.74
C SER A 43 4.30 -4.17 5.62
N ARG A 44 3.30 -5.08 5.54
CA ARG A 44 3.32 -6.34 6.29
C ARG A 44 4.37 -7.29 5.76
N GLU A 45 4.45 -7.45 4.45
CA GLU A 45 5.48 -8.30 3.84
C GLU A 45 6.88 -7.74 4.15
N LEU A 46 7.05 -6.42 4.09
CA LEU A 46 8.31 -5.77 4.40
C LEU A 46 8.75 -6.04 5.84
N LEU A 47 7.82 -5.95 6.80
CA LEU A 47 8.09 -6.29 8.20
C LEU A 47 8.48 -7.77 8.33
N THR A 48 7.79 -8.68 7.65
CA THR A 48 8.13 -10.12 7.65
C THR A 48 9.57 -10.33 7.18
N ARG A 49 9.98 -9.69 6.08
CA ARG A 49 11.36 -9.79 5.56
C ARG A 49 12.40 -9.23 6.52
N LEU A 50 12.12 -8.10 7.18
CA LEU A 50 13.02 -7.57 8.20
C LEU A 50 13.19 -8.55 9.38
N VAL A 51 12.09 -9.18 9.82
CA VAL A 51 12.12 -10.19 10.88
C VAL A 51 12.87 -11.44 10.44
N ASP A 52 12.70 -11.90 9.20
CA ASP A 52 13.43 -13.04 8.65
C ASP A 52 14.93 -12.74 8.57
N ALA A 53 15.30 -11.51 8.17
CA ALA A 53 16.69 -11.07 8.13
C ALA A 53 17.33 -11.13 9.53
N GLU A 54 16.66 -10.59 10.56
CA GLU A 54 17.14 -10.63 11.94
C GLU A 54 17.17 -12.07 12.50
N THR A 55 16.16 -12.87 12.20
CA THR A 55 16.03 -14.25 12.68
C THR A 55 17.09 -15.15 12.06
N GLY A 56 17.32 -15.03 10.74
CA GLY A 56 18.38 -15.74 10.02
C GLY A 56 19.77 -15.35 10.52
N GLN A 57 20.01 -14.05 10.73
CA GLN A 57 21.28 -13.58 11.28
C GLN A 57 21.54 -14.18 12.67
N ARG A 58 20.57 -14.07 13.59
CA ARG A 58 20.68 -14.64 14.94
C ARG A 58 20.85 -16.15 14.91
N GLY A 59 20.08 -16.85 14.08
CA GLY A 59 20.18 -18.30 13.93
C GLY A 59 21.58 -18.75 13.50
N PHE A 60 22.18 -18.05 12.52
CA PHE A 60 23.54 -18.33 12.08
C PHE A 60 24.56 -18.04 13.18
N LEU A 61 24.48 -16.87 13.84
CA LEU A 61 25.40 -16.50 14.92
C LEU A 61 25.36 -17.47 16.10
N LEU A 62 24.19 -18.04 16.42
CA LEU A 62 24.02 -18.98 17.53
C LEU A 62 24.42 -20.42 17.19
N THR A 63 24.32 -20.83 15.93
CA THR A 63 24.43 -22.25 15.57
C THR A 63 25.48 -22.56 14.51
N ALA A 64 26.07 -21.54 13.87
CA ALA A 64 26.98 -21.63 12.73
C ALA A 64 26.42 -22.45 11.55
N ARG A 65 25.09 -22.62 11.49
CA ARG A 65 24.41 -23.41 10.46
C ARG A 65 24.08 -22.55 9.23
N PRO A 66 24.61 -22.89 8.03
CA PRO A 66 24.49 -22.05 6.83
C PRO A 66 23.04 -21.88 6.36
N GLU A 67 22.13 -22.76 6.75
CA GLU A 67 20.70 -22.66 6.44
C GLU A 67 20.06 -21.40 7.03
N TYR A 68 20.56 -20.89 8.17
CA TYR A 68 20.07 -19.62 8.72
C TYR A 68 20.63 -18.40 7.98
N LEU A 69 21.84 -18.52 7.41
CA LEU A 69 22.44 -17.46 6.61
C LEU A 69 21.71 -17.29 5.27
N SER A 70 21.22 -18.38 4.67
CA SER A 70 20.41 -18.29 3.44
C SER A 70 19.11 -17.53 3.68
N ILE A 71 18.41 -17.78 4.80
CA ILE A 71 17.20 -17.02 5.17
C ILE A 71 17.49 -15.52 5.27
N HIS A 72 18.59 -15.15 5.95
CA HIS A 72 19.00 -13.74 6.04
C HIS A 72 19.30 -13.14 4.66
N THR A 73 20.08 -13.84 3.84
CA THR A 73 20.51 -13.36 2.52
C THR A 73 19.33 -13.19 1.56
N GLU A 74 18.38 -14.12 1.58
CA GLU A 74 17.15 -14.05 0.78
C GLU A 74 16.27 -12.88 1.23
N ALA A 75 16.13 -12.68 2.54
CA ALA A 75 15.37 -11.56 3.09
C ALA A 75 15.97 -10.21 2.70
N VAL A 76 17.28 -10.01 2.91
CA VAL A 76 17.98 -8.74 2.59
C VAL A 76 17.90 -8.41 1.10
N ARG A 77 17.94 -9.43 0.22
CA ARG A 77 17.85 -9.22 -1.24
C ARG A 77 16.49 -8.64 -1.68
N ALA A 78 15.41 -8.96 -0.97
CA ALA A 78 14.06 -8.51 -1.31
C ALA A 78 13.75 -7.07 -0.84
N LEU A 79 14.42 -6.60 0.23
CA LEU A 79 14.09 -5.33 0.88
C LEU A 79 14.19 -4.09 -0.04
N PRO A 80 15.21 -3.92 -0.90
CA PRO A 80 15.35 -2.69 -1.70
C PRO A 80 14.17 -2.44 -2.64
N GLU A 81 13.72 -3.48 -3.36
CA GLU A 81 12.59 -3.40 -4.29
C GLU A 81 11.29 -3.07 -3.55
N MET A 82 11.07 -3.73 -2.41
CA MET A 82 9.89 -3.50 -1.58
C MET A 82 9.86 -2.08 -0.99
N MET A 83 11.02 -1.54 -0.59
CA MET A 83 11.11 -0.19 -0.05
C MET A 83 10.89 0.87 -1.13
N GLN A 84 11.43 0.63 -2.33
CA GLN A 84 11.17 1.48 -3.49
C GLN A 84 9.67 1.53 -3.81
N GLU A 85 9.01 0.38 -3.83
CA GLU A 85 7.58 0.30 -4.13
C GLU A 85 6.73 0.95 -3.04
N LEU A 86 7.08 0.75 -1.76
CA LEU A 86 6.39 1.40 -0.65
C LEU A 86 6.58 2.92 -0.69
N GLY A 87 7.77 3.40 -1.06
CA GLY A 87 8.05 4.82 -1.29
C GLY A 87 7.23 5.40 -2.45
N ARG A 88 7.04 4.63 -3.53
CA ARG A 88 6.21 5.03 -4.67
C ARG A 88 4.74 5.19 -4.27
N LEU A 89 4.18 4.24 -3.52
CA LEU A 89 2.79 4.24 -3.08
C LEU A 89 2.49 5.32 -2.03
N THR A 90 3.47 5.67 -1.20
CA THR A 90 3.29 6.61 -0.08
C THR A 90 3.83 8.01 -0.35
N GLY A 91 4.50 8.26 -1.47
CA GLY A 91 5.20 9.51 -1.74
C GLY A 91 4.29 10.75 -1.81
N GLY A 92 2.99 10.57 -2.08
CA GLY A 92 2.00 11.64 -2.07
C GLY A 92 1.38 11.93 -0.70
N ASP A 93 1.61 11.07 0.29
CA ASP A 93 1.03 11.18 1.63
C ASP A 93 2.04 11.83 2.59
N PRO A 94 1.71 13.02 3.15
CA PRO A 94 2.62 13.77 4.01
C PRO A 94 2.91 13.09 5.36
N ASP A 95 2.06 12.18 5.81
CA ASP A 95 2.22 11.44 7.06
C ASP A 95 2.99 10.12 6.85
N LEU A 96 2.82 9.47 5.70
CA LEU A 96 3.45 8.18 5.39
C LEU A 96 4.85 8.33 4.79
N ALA A 97 5.07 9.28 3.88
CA ALA A 97 6.37 9.43 3.22
C ALA A 97 7.55 9.59 4.19
N PRO A 98 7.46 10.40 5.28
CA PRO A 98 8.54 10.50 6.27
C PRO A 98 8.76 9.19 7.05
N ARG A 99 7.69 8.40 7.28
CA ARG A 99 7.78 7.13 8.01
C ARG A 99 8.48 6.06 7.19
N VAL A 100 8.15 5.96 5.90
CA VAL A 100 8.80 5.01 4.99
C VAL A 100 10.29 5.31 4.86
N LYS A 101 10.65 6.59 4.67
CA LYS A 101 12.04 7.02 4.69
C LYS A 101 12.76 6.64 5.99
N ARG A 102 12.08 6.80 7.14
CA ARG A 102 12.66 6.41 8.43
C ARG A 102 12.90 4.90 8.55
N ILE A 103 12.00 4.08 8.00
CA ILE A 103 12.17 2.61 7.97
C ILE A 103 13.36 2.24 7.08
N GLU A 104 13.50 2.87 5.93
CA GLU A 104 14.64 2.68 5.02
C GLU A 104 15.97 2.97 5.70
N GLU A 105 16.09 4.13 6.37
CA GLU A 105 17.28 4.51 7.13
C GLU A 105 17.62 3.48 8.23
N LEU A 106 16.63 3.10 9.05
CA LEU A 106 16.82 2.15 10.15
C LEU A 106 17.19 0.74 9.66
N SER A 107 16.68 0.35 8.51
CA SER A 107 16.98 -0.95 7.89
C SER A 107 18.41 -0.98 7.37
N ALA A 108 18.86 0.11 6.73
CA ALA A 108 20.23 0.25 6.23
C ALA A 108 21.28 0.35 7.36
N GLU A 109 20.90 0.82 8.55
CA GLU A 109 21.80 0.84 9.72
C GLU A 109 21.98 -0.55 10.36
N ARG A 110 20.99 -1.44 10.24
CA ARG A 110 20.91 -2.71 10.98
C ARG A 110 21.28 -3.95 10.19
N LEU A 111 21.26 -3.88 8.87
CA LEU A 111 21.51 -5.00 7.94
C LEU A 111 22.79 -4.74 7.14
#